data_AF-A0A2E7MXN8-F1
#
_entry.id   AF-A0A2E7MXN8-F1
#
_cell.length_a   1.000
_cell.length_b   1.000
_cell.length_c   1.000
_cell.angle_alpha   90.00
_cell.angle_beta   90.00
_cell.angle_gamma   90.00
#
_symmetry.space_group_name_H-M   'P 1'
#
loop_
_entity.id
_entity.type
_entity.pdbx_description
1 polymer ?
#
loop_
_entity_poly.entity_id
_entity_poly.type
_entity_poly.pdbx_seq_one_letter_code
_entity_poly.pdbx_strand_id
1 'polypeptide(L)'
;MNLFQDGDFISHAGLPLQWKLECDAISDAEWRCIAKMIMTYQHEPFSKVIGIPRGGLPLQKAMEEYVTKGDHPWMVVDDVYTTGTSFKNFCTTKDTMWAYKWCVFARKPIPIDDNVNALFTMPPEKKDD
;
A
#
# COMPACT_ATOMS: atom_id res chain seq x y z
N MET A 1 -17.70 -8.15 3.15
CA MET A 1 -16.74 -9.06 3.81
C MET A 1 -16.14 -8.32 5.00
N ASN A 2 -15.48 -9.00 5.96
CA ASN A 2 -14.83 -8.32 7.08
C ASN A 2 -13.34 -8.12 6.75
N LEU A 3 -12.74 -7.02 7.23
CA LEU A 3 -11.33 -6.71 6.95
C LEU A 3 -10.38 -7.83 7.43
N PHE A 4 -10.61 -8.35 8.64
CA PHE A 4 -9.83 -9.46 9.17
C PHE A 4 -10.57 -10.77 8.89
N GLN A 5 -9.90 -11.69 8.20
CA GLN A 5 -10.41 -13.02 7.88
C GLN A 5 -9.47 -14.07 8.47
N ASP A 6 -10.02 -14.97 9.28
CA ASP A 6 -9.38 -16.18 9.79
C ASP A 6 -9.70 -17.37 8.89
N GLY A 7 -8.73 -18.26 8.65
CA GLY A 7 -8.91 -19.48 7.86
C GLY A 7 -7.80 -19.76 6.85
N ASP A 8 -7.94 -20.87 6.12
CA ASP A 8 -6.95 -21.31 5.14
C ASP A 8 -7.13 -20.62 3.78
N PHE A 9 -6.13 -19.83 3.37
CA PHE A 9 -6.08 -19.15 2.08
C PHE A 9 -4.80 -19.51 1.34
N ILE A 10 -4.81 -19.30 0.01
CA ILE A 10 -3.61 -19.33 -0.82
C ILE A 10 -3.32 -17.91 -1.27
N SER A 11 -2.12 -17.41 -0.94
CA SER A 11 -1.66 -16.09 -1.37
C SER A 11 -1.49 -16.02 -2.89
N HIS A 12 -1.36 -14.80 -3.43
CA HIS A 12 -1.09 -14.63 -4.86
C HIS A 12 0.24 -15.30 -5.30
N ALA A 13 1.19 -15.46 -4.37
CA ALA A 13 2.45 -16.18 -4.58
C ALA A 13 2.35 -17.70 -4.37
N GLY A 14 1.16 -18.25 -4.15
CA GLY A 14 0.93 -19.69 -3.94
C GLY A 14 1.23 -20.18 -2.51
N LEU A 15 1.62 -19.30 -1.59
CA LEU A 15 1.92 -19.66 -0.20
C LEU A 15 0.63 -19.80 0.64
N PRO A 16 0.54 -20.79 1.55
CA PRO A 16 -0.58 -20.92 2.47
C PRO A 16 -0.59 -19.77 3.48
N LEU A 17 -1.78 -19.23 3.75
CA LEU A 17 -2.03 -18.19 4.75
C LEU A 17 -3.14 -18.67 5.69
N GLN A 18 -2.93 -18.51 7.00
CA GLN A 18 -3.94 -18.82 8.03
C GLN A 18 -4.89 -17.65 8.31
N TRP A 19 -4.62 -16.49 7.72
CA TRP A 19 -5.45 -15.30 7.79
C TRP A 19 -5.13 -14.37 6.62
N LYS A 20 -6.06 -13.48 6.27
CA LYS A 20 -5.84 -12.41 5.28
C LYS A 20 -6.49 -11.10 5.69
N LEU A 21 -5.98 -10.02 5.11
CA LEU A 21 -6.61 -8.70 5.12
C LEU A 21 -7.44 -8.57 3.84
N GLU A 22 -8.76 -8.48 3.97
CA GLU A 22 -9.70 -8.29 2.87
C GLU A 22 -10.09 -6.82 2.77
N CYS A 23 -9.29 -6.05 2.03
CA CYS A 23 -9.44 -4.60 1.96
C CYS A 23 -10.69 -4.15 1.18
N ASP A 24 -11.35 -5.06 0.45
CA ASP A 24 -12.70 -4.85 -0.10
C ASP A 24 -13.75 -4.58 1.01
N ALA A 25 -13.43 -4.91 2.27
CA ALA A 25 -14.26 -4.57 3.42
C ALA A 25 -14.20 -3.09 3.83
N ILE A 26 -13.16 -2.35 3.41
CA ILE A 26 -12.95 -0.96 3.79
C ILE A 26 -13.87 -0.07 2.95
N SER A 27 -14.70 0.73 3.62
CA SER A 27 -15.64 1.63 2.97
C SER A 27 -14.94 2.85 2.34
N ASP A 28 -15.60 3.48 1.36
CA ASP A 28 -15.14 4.76 0.78
C ASP A 28 -14.86 5.85 1.84
N ALA A 29 -15.63 5.86 2.94
CA ALA A 29 -15.42 6.83 4.03
C ALA A 29 -14.15 6.51 4.83
N GLU A 30 -13.89 5.24 5.11
CA GLU A 30 -12.67 4.78 5.75
C GLU A 30 -11.44 5.00 4.87
N TRP A 31 -11.55 4.77 3.56
CA TRP A 31 -10.46 5.08 2.60
C TRP A 31 -10.08 6.57 2.61
N ARG A 32 -11.05 7.48 2.67
CA ARG A 32 -10.77 8.92 2.84
C ARG A 32 -10.08 9.23 4.18
N CYS A 33 -10.49 8.54 5.25
CA CYS A 33 -9.83 8.66 6.55
C CYS A 33 -8.37 8.19 6.47
N ILE A 34 -8.12 7.02 5.86
CA ILE A 34 -6.78 6.47 5.64
C ILE A 34 -5.91 7.42 4.81
N ALA A 35 -6.46 7.99 3.72
CA ALA A 35 -5.76 8.98 2.91
C ALA A 35 -5.34 10.21 3.75
N LYS A 36 -6.25 10.72 4.59
CA LYS A 36 -5.93 11.81 5.53
C LYS A 36 -4.85 11.43 6.54
N MET A 37 -4.85 10.19 7.03
CA MET A 37 -3.79 9.69 7.91
C MET A 37 -2.43 9.65 7.19
N ILE A 38 -2.37 9.17 5.95
CA ILE A 38 -1.15 9.17 5.13
C ILE A 38 -0.62 10.60 4.94
N MET A 39 -1.51 11.56 4.66
CA MET A 39 -1.14 12.97 4.49
C MET A 39 -0.66 13.66 5.77
N THR A 40 -0.80 13.01 6.94
CA THR A 40 -0.14 13.48 8.18
C THR A 40 1.37 13.25 8.14
N TYR A 41 1.87 12.39 7.24
CA TYR A 41 3.28 12.04 7.10
C TYR A 41 3.85 12.42 5.72
N GLN A 42 3.05 12.34 4.66
CA GLN A 42 3.44 12.77 3.32
C GLN A 42 3.22 14.28 3.16
N HIS A 43 4.24 15.08 3.48
CA HIS A 43 4.15 16.54 3.41
C HIS A 43 4.53 17.10 2.04
N GLU A 44 5.32 16.35 1.28
CA GLU A 44 5.77 16.75 -0.04
C GLU A 44 4.64 16.57 -1.08
N PRO A 45 4.50 17.52 -2.03
CA PRO A 45 3.47 17.45 -3.04
C PRO A 45 3.73 16.32 -4.04
N PHE A 46 2.65 15.76 -4.58
CA PHE A 46 2.69 14.81 -5.69
C PHE A 46 1.68 15.21 -6.78
N SER A 47 2.04 14.98 -8.04
CA SER A 47 1.26 15.45 -9.21
C SER A 47 0.29 14.42 -9.78
N LYS A 48 0.44 13.16 -9.36
CA LYS A 48 -0.40 12.05 -9.78
C LYS A 48 -0.34 10.93 -8.76
N VAL A 49 -1.45 10.23 -8.56
CA VAL A 49 -1.51 9.00 -7.77
C VAL A 49 -1.92 7.83 -8.66
N ILE A 50 -1.30 6.66 -8.47
CA ILE A 50 -1.61 5.43 -9.19
C ILE A 50 -1.70 4.27 -8.21
N GLY A 51 -2.84 3.60 -8.18
CA GLY A 51 -3.05 2.39 -7.41
C GLY A 51 -2.57 1.17 -8.18
N ILE A 52 -1.83 0.28 -7.51
CA ILE A 52 -1.47 -1.03 -8.08
C ILE A 52 -2.75 -1.87 -8.16
N PRO A 53 -3.17 -2.34 -9.35
CA PRO A 53 -4.43 -3.07 -9.46
C PRO A 53 -4.37 -4.46 -8.81
N ARG A 54 -5.43 -4.91 -8.14
CA ARG A 54 -6.70 -4.18 -7.89
C ARG A 54 -6.73 -3.48 -6.53
N GLY A 55 -5.97 -3.97 -5.55
CA GLY A 55 -6.03 -3.56 -4.14
C GLY A 55 -5.74 -2.07 -3.91
N GLY A 56 -4.84 -1.47 -4.70
CA GLY A 56 -4.50 -0.05 -4.58
C GLY A 56 -5.53 0.94 -5.16
N LEU A 57 -6.51 0.49 -5.95
CA LEU A 57 -7.43 1.40 -6.65
C LEU A 57 -8.35 2.22 -5.71
N PRO A 58 -8.93 1.64 -4.64
CA PRO A 58 -9.69 2.41 -3.67
C PRO A 58 -8.86 3.50 -2.98
N LEU A 59 -7.60 3.20 -2.64
CA LEU A 59 -6.68 4.17 -2.05
C LEU A 59 -6.31 5.26 -3.05
N GLN A 60 -6.08 4.93 -4.32
CA GLN A 60 -5.86 5.91 -5.38
C GLN A 60 -7.02 6.92 -5.41
N LYS A 61 -8.26 6.44 -5.50
CA LYS A 61 -9.47 7.29 -5.54
C LYS A 61 -9.55 8.22 -4.33
N ALA A 62 -9.17 7.75 -3.14
CA ALA A 62 -9.16 8.59 -1.94
C ALA A 62 -8.02 9.63 -1.95
N MET A 63 -6.86 9.29 -2.50
CA MET A 63 -5.69 10.18 -2.57
C MET A 63 -5.78 11.24 -3.66
N GLU A 64 -6.65 11.07 -4.66
CA GLU A 64 -6.84 12.03 -5.76
C GLU A 64 -7.17 13.45 -5.27
N GLU A 65 -7.80 13.61 -4.10
CA GLU A 65 -8.12 14.92 -3.53
C GLU A 65 -6.88 15.74 -3.09
N TYR A 66 -5.73 15.09 -2.89
CA TYR A 66 -4.48 15.73 -2.44
C TYR A 66 -3.49 15.99 -3.58
N VAL A 67 -3.85 15.63 -4.82
CA VAL A 67 -2.98 15.86 -5.99
C VAL A 67 -2.74 17.35 -6.19
N THR A 68 -1.46 17.72 -6.27
CA THR A 68 -1.01 19.09 -6.53
C THR A 68 -0.68 19.25 -8.00
N LYS A 69 -1.32 20.21 -8.69
CA LYS A 69 -1.02 20.51 -10.10
C LYS A 69 0.41 21.04 -10.23
N GLY A 70 1.18 20.51 -11.18
CA GLY A 70 2.54 20.96 -11.47
C GLY A 70 3.46 19.79 -11.80
N ASP A 71 4.76 20.09 -11.82
CA ASP A 71 5.81 19.09 -11.96
C ASP A 71 6.28 18.64 -10.57
N HIS A 72 5.64 17.59 -10.07
CA HIS A 72 5.95 16.96 -8.78
C HIS A 72 6.06 15.44 -8.98
N PRO A 73 6.79 14.72 -8.10
CA PRO A 73 6.82 13.26 -8.14
C PRO A 73 5.43 12.64 -8.17
N TRP A 74 5.31 11.43 -8.71
CA TRP A 74 4.08 10.66 -8.60
C TRP A 74 4.01 9.96 -7.23
N MET A 75 2.84 9.41 -6.92
CA MET A 75 2.62 8.49 -5.82
C MET A 75 2.10 7.16 -6.36
N VAL A 76 2.70 6.06 -5.93
CA VAL A 76 2.21 4.70 -6.16
C VAL A 76 1.67 4.15 -4.86
N VAL A 77 0.43 3.64 -4.88
CA VAL A 77 -0.25 3.15 -3.70
C VAL A 77 -0.71 1.70 -3.85
N ASP A 78 -0.72 0.96 -2.76
CA ASP A 78 -1.30 -0.38 -2.67
C ASP A 78 -2.06 -0.54 -1.34
N ASP A 79 -2.91 -1.54 -1.20
CA ASP A 79 -3.59 -1.81 0.07
C ASP A 79 -2.68 -2.59 1.04
N VAL A 80 -2.02 -3.65 0.57
CA VAL A 80 -1.24 -4.59 1.38
C VAL A 80 0.14 -4.86 0.80
N TYR A 81 1.18 -4.49 1.54
CA TYR A 81 2.55 -4.92 1.27
C TYR A 81 2.82 -6.31 1.89
N THR A 82 3.34 -7.22 1.06
CA THR A 82 3.74 -8.57 1.48
C THR A 82 5.24 -8.79 1.28
N THR A 83 5.67 -9.08 0.04
CA THR A 83 7.08 -9.28 -0.35
C THR A 83 7.68 -8.06 -1.07
N GLY A 84 6.84 -7.06 -1.37
CA GLY A 84 7.19 -5.94 -2.25
C GLY A 84 7.16 -6.27 -3.74
N THR A 85 6.83 -7.51 -4.13
CA THR A 85 6.81 -7.93 -5.54
C THR A 85 5.88 -7.06 -6.40
N SER A 86 4.69 -6.70 -5.88
CA SER A 86 3.75 -5.81 -6.59
C SER A 86 4.39 -4.47 -6.92
N PHE A 87 5.01 -3.80 -5.93
CA PHE A 87 5.72 -2.53 -6.15
C PHE A 87 6.90 -2.69 -7.12
N LYS A 88 7.70 -3.75 -6.98
CA LYS A 88 8.86 -4.02 -7.85
C LYS A 88 8.45 -4.22 -9.31
N ASN A 89 7.35 -4.94 -9.55
CA ASN A 89 6.83 -5.18 -10.89
C ASN A 89 6.15 -3.92 -11.48
N PHE A 90 5.51 -3.12 -10.63
CA PHE A 90 4.79 -1.93 -11.07
C PHE A 90 5.71 -0.73 -11.33
N CYS A 91 6.72 -0.52 -10.48
CA CYS A 91 7.56 0.67 -10.47
C CYS A 91 8.77 0.55 -11.42
N THR A 92 8.52 0.28 -12.69
CA THR A 92 9.56 0.01 -13.71
C THR A 92 9.81 1.17 -14.67
N THR A 93 8.99 2.23 -14.61
CA THR A 93 9.13 3.42 -15.45
C THR A 93 9.78 4.57 -14.70
N LYS A 94 10.32 5.55 -15.42
CA LYS A 94 10.92 6.75 -14.81
C LYS A 94 9.96 7.45 -13.83
N ASP A 95 8.66 7.47 -14.13
CA ASP A 95 7.66 8.19 -13.34
C ASP A 95 7.28 7.43 -12.07
N THR A 96 7.39 6.10 -12.08
CA THR A 96 6.97 5.23 -10.96
C THR A 96 8.14 4.76 -10.09
N MET A 97 9.35 4.67 -10.64
CA MET A 97 10.54 4.27 -9.88
C MET A 97 10.91 5.28 -8.79
N TRP A 98 10.77 6.58 -9.10
CA TRP A 98 11.04 7.71 -8.21
C TRP A 98 9.78 8.24 -7.50
N ALA A 99 8.65 7.58 -7.67
CA ALA A 99 7.42 7.95 -6.97
C ALA A 99 7.54 7.74 -5.46
N TYR A 100 6.78 8.51 -4.70
CA TYR A 100 6.45 8.14 -3.32
C TYR A 100 5.67 6.83 -3.34
N LYS A 101 5.99 5.90 -2.45
CA LYS A 101 5.33 4.59 -2.39
C LYS A 101 4.68 4.40 -1.03
N TRP A 102 3.39 4.09 -1.01
CA TRP A 102 2.62 3.91 0.21
C TRP A 102 1.76 2.65 0.15
N CYS A 103 1.69 1.91 1.25
CA CYS A 103 0.62 0.96 1.48
C CYS A 103 -0.11 1.21 2.80
N VAL A 104 -1.31 0.67 2.95
CA VAL A 104 -2.04 0.75 4.22
C VAL A 104 -1.43 -0.22 5.22
N PHE A 105 -1.32 -1.49 4.84
CA PHE A 105 -0.85 -2.55 5.74
C PHE A 105 0.42 -3.19 5.19
N ALA A 106 1.45 -3.32 6.02
CA ALA A 106 2.61 -4.15 5.76
C ALA A 106 2.56 -5.40 6.64
N ARG A 107 2.53 -6.58 6.01
CA ARG A 107 2.49 -7.88 6.72
C ARG A 107 3.81 -8.25 7.42
N LYS A 108 4.84 -7.44 7.22
CA LYS A 108 6.16 -7.55 7.84
C LYS A 108 6.87 -6.19 7.77
N PRO A 109 7.95 -5.96 8.52
CA PRO A 109 8.79 -4.79 8.32
C PRO A 109 9.28 -4.68 6.87
N ILE A 110 9.15 -3.49 6.30
CA ILE A 110 9.56 -3.22 4.91
C ILE A 110 11.08 -3.00 4.88
N PRO A 111 11.83 -3.70 4.01
CA PRO A 111 13.25 -3.42 3.81
C PRO A 111 13.47 -1.99 3.34
N ILE A 112 14.51 -1.32 3.85
CA ILE A 112 14.83 0.07 3.47
C ILE A 112 14.97 0.22 1.94
N ASP A 113 15.57 -0.77 1.28
CA ASP A 113 15.81 -0.77 -0.17
C ASP A 113 14.53 -0.83 -1.02
N ASP A 114 13.41 -1.27 -0.45
CA ASP A 114 12.13 -1.29 -1.17
C ASP A 114 11.53 0.13 -1.27
N ASN A 115 11.96 1.06 -0.40
CA ASN A 115 11.51 2.46 -0.36
C ASN A 115 9.98 2.60 -0.43
N VAL A 116 9.27 1.81 0.40
CA VAL A 116 7.81 1.83 0.56
C VAL A 116 7.48 2.20 2.00
N ASN A 117 6.61 3.19 2.17
CA ASN A 117 6.04 3.56 3.47
C ASN A 117 4.77 2.74 3.73
N ALA A 118 4.50 2.45 5.01
CA ALA A 118 3.29 1.76 5.43
C ALA A 118 2.63 2.48 6.59
N LEU A 119 1.31 2.62 6.55
CA LEU A 119 0.55 3.23 7.65
C LEU A 119 0.52 2.32 8.90
N PHE A 120 0.37 1.01 8.68
CA PHE A 120 0.40 -0.01 9.73
C PHE A 120 1.38 -1.11 9.37
N THR A 121 2.36 -1.37 10.24
CA THR A 121 3.40 -2.37 10.00
C THR A 121 3.34 -3.45 11.07
N MET A 122 3.23 -4.72 10.64
CA MET A 122 3.31 -5.87 11.54
C MET A 122 4.72 -6.03 12.12
N PRO A 123 4.84 -6.60 13.34
CA PRO A 123 6.13 -6.85 13.95
C PRO A 123 6.97 -7.81 13.11
N PRO A 124 8.31 -7.79 13.25
CA PRO A 124 9.16 -8.82 12.66
C PRO A 124 8.78 -10.20 13.18
N GLU A 125 8.88 -11.23 12.33
CA GLU A 125 8.89 -12.61 12.79
C GLU A 125 10.05 -12.79 13.77
N LYS A 126 9.80 -13.48 14.89
CA LYS A 126 10.90 -13.92 15.76
C LYS A 126 11.77 -14.86 14.93
N LYS A 127 13.04 -14.52 14.78
CA LYS A 127 14.04 -15.52 14.42
C LYS A 127 14.25 -16.33 15.69
N ASP A 128 14.03 -17.63 15.63
CA ASP A 128 14.54 -18.52 16.66
C ASP A 128 16.07 -18.45 16.57
N ASP A 129 16.72 -18.04 17.67
CA ASP A 129 18.17 -17.96 17.82
C ASP A 129 18.81 -19.36 17.82
#